data_AF-B4HX97-F1
#
_entry.id   AF-B4HX97-F1
#
_cell.length_a   1.000
_cell.length_b   1.000
_cell.length_c   1.000
_cell.angle_alpha   90.00
_cell.angle_beta   90.00
_cell.angle_gamma   90.00
#
_symmetry.space_group_name_H-M   'P 1'
#
loop_
_entity.id
_entity.type
_entity.pdbx_description
1 polymer ?
#
loop_
_entity_poly.entity_id
_entity_poly.type
_entity_poly.pdbx_seq_one_letter_code
_entity_poly.pdbx_strand_id
1 'polypeptide(L)'
;MPKVVSRSIVCSDTKDQEEYNEEKPLNIYYCLCNKMALILDCTLEQLPLREVDNARVINANDHANKLTYNPTPRMVYIKRKSRGNGIEKQYRYKCRSCTLPLYYRHSPDSHVTFVMSNALIRNKGESPLTQLLNSETKGSFKVPAAKPATPAGPDDSGIVDASGKKVVVTRHTKNMGKFSSVTVSTIDEEEDEIEAREIADSYANNARIIEKQLQRKGGKLSDVGIKTKTEDAPPPQKKQRGTLLER
;
A
#
# COMPACT_ATOMS: atom_id res chain seq x y z
N MET A 1 -15.47 -31.81 46.13
CA MET A 1 -14.98 -32.11 44.76
C MET A 1 -13.86 -31.13 44.43
N PRO A 2 -12.66 -31.58 44.05
CA PRO A 2 -11.59 -30.67 43.65
C PRO A 2 -11.90 -30.12 42.25
N LYS A 3 -11.84 -28.79 42.09
CA LYS A 3 -12.12 -28.13 40.81
C LYS A 3 -10.98 -28.40 39.84
N VAL A 4 -11.26 -29.16 38.79
CA VAL A 4 -10.32 -29.36 37.68
C VAL A 4 -10.27 -28.08 36.85
N VAL A 5 -9.10 -27.45 36.79
CA VAL A 5 -8.85 -26.28 35.95
C VAL A 5 -8.08 -26.75 34.71
N SER A 6 -8.76 -26.80 33.56
CA SER A 6 -8.12 -27.06 32.27
C SER A 6 -7.41 -25.79 31.80
N ARG A 7 -6.08 -25.82 31.76
CA ARG A 7 -5.29 -24.78 31.09
C ARG A 7 -5.16 -25.18 29.63
N SER A 8 -5.83 -24.45 28.74
CA SER A 8 -5.62 -24.57 27.30
C SER A 8 -4.24 -24.02 26.97
N ILE A 9 -3.31 -24.88 26.58
CA ILE A 9 -2.03 -24.45 26.02
C ILE A 9 -2.29 -24.12 24.55
N VAL A 10 -2.16 -22.84 24.22
CA VAL A 10 -2.25 -22.35 22.84
C VAL A 10 -0.93 -22.72 22.16
N CYS A 11 -0.96 -23.68 21.23
CA CYS A 11 0.11 -23.84 20.25
C CYS A 11 -0.06 -22.72 19.21
N SER A 12 0.67 -21.62 19.37
CA SER A 12 0.92 -20.69 18.27
C SER A 12 2.04 -21.29 17.42
N ASP A 13 1.69 -21.86 16.26
CA ASP A 13 2.67 -22.19 15.23
C ASP A 13 3.34 -20.90 14.76
N THR A 14 4.51 -20.60 15.32
CA THR A 14 5.36 -19.45 14.97
C THR A 14 6.05 -19.58 13.61
N LYS A 15 5.72 -20.61 12.82
CA LYS A 15 6.45 -20.94 11.58
C LYS A 15 5.86 -20.34 10.31
N ASP A 16 4.61 -19.87 10.33
CA ASP A 16 3.92 -19.44 9.10
C ASP A 16 3.77 -17.91 8.98
N GLN A 17 4.39 -17.14 9.87
CA GLN A 17 4.28 -15.68 9.86
C GLN A 17 5.08 -15.00 8.74
N GLU A 18 6.10 -15.68 8.19
CA GLU A 18 6.98 -15.11 7.16
C GLU A 18 6.40 -15.26 5.74
N GLU A 19 5.54 -16.25 5.49
CA GLU A 19 5.03 -16.55 4.13
C GLU A 19 3.90 -15.62 3.67
N TYR A 20 3.30 -14.84 4.58
CA TYR A 20 2.17 -13.94 4.27
C TYR A 20 2.59 -12.49 3.98
N ASN A 21 3.89 -12.16 4.09
CA ASN A 21 4.38 -10.77 4.05
C ASN A 21 4.94 -10.35 2.67
N GLU A 22 4.91 -11.22 1.67
CA GLU A 22 5.52 -10.98 0.35
C GLU A 22 4.56 -10.43 -0.72
N GLU A 23 3.30 -10.12 -0.37
CA GLU A 23 2.39 -9.45 -1.33
C GLU A 23 2.91 -8.04 -1.65
N LYS A 24 3.64 -7.94 -2.76
CA LYS A 24 4.19 -6.68 -3.26
C LYS A 24 3.07 -5.64 -3.39
N PRO A 25 3.16 -4.49 -2.70
CA PRO A 25 2.06 -3.54 -2.64
C PRO A 25 1.76 -2.95 -4.03
N LEU A 26 0.47 -2.88 -4.38
CA LEU A 26 0.01 -2.28 -5.65
C LEU A 26 0.22 -0.76 -5.64
N ASN A 27 0.83 -0.26 -6.71
CA ASN A 27 1.06 1.17 -6.93
C ASN A 27 -0.15 1.81 -7.61
N ILE A 28 -0.72 2.82 -6.97
CA ILE A 28 -1.87 3.58 -7.50
C ILE A 28 -1.36 4.89 -8.09
N TYR A 29 -1.81 5.19 -9.30
CA TYR A 29 -1.49 6.42 -10.01
C TYR A 29 -2.75 7.19 -10.39
N TYR A 30 -2.65 8.50 -10.26
CA TYR A 30 -3.72 9.46 -10.51
C TYR A 30 -3.40 10.27 -11.77
N CYS A 31 -4.46 10.66 -12.48
CA CYS A 31 -4.36 11.71 -13.48
C CYS A 31 -4.07 13.06 -12.79
N LEU A 32 -3.58 14.04 -13.55
CA LEU A 32 -3.39 15.42 -13.09
C LEU A 32 -4.65 16.08 -12.51
N CYS A 33 -5.85 15.55 -12.81
CA CYS A 33 -7.10 15.98 -12.17
C CYS A 33 -7.43 15.22 -10.86
N ASN A 34 -6.47 14.51 -10.28
CA ASN A 34 -6.58 13.71 -9.05
C ASN A 34 -7.59 12.55 -9.10
N LYS A 35 -8.00 12.11 -10.29
CA LYS A 35 -8.80 10.90 -10.48
C LYS A 35 -7.88 9.70 -10.69
N MET A 36 -8.19 8.59 -10.05
CA MET A 36 -7.45 7.33 -10.22
C MET A 36 -7.48 6.90 -11.68
N ALA A 37 -6.32 6.55 -12.22
CA ALA A 37 -6.13 6.30 -13.64
C ALA A 37 -5.44 4.96 -13.93
N LEU A 38 -4.49 4.53 -13.09
CA LEU A 38 -3.74 3.28 -13.24
C LEU A 38 -3.49 2.66 -11.86
N ILE A 39 -3.61 1.34 -11.79
CA ILE A 39 -3.08 0.51 -10.70
C ILE A 39 -2.09 -0.46 -11.34
N LEU A 40 -0.90 -0.61 -10.74
CA LEU A 40 0.20 -1.39 -11.29
C LEU A 40 0.98 -2.08 -10.16
N ASP A 41 1.40 -3.32 -10.38
CA ASP A 41 2.27 -4.11 -9.50
C ASP A 41 3.69 -3.53 -9.33
N CYS A 42 4.15 -2.73 -10.28
CA CYS A 42 5.47 -2.12 -10.30
C CYS A 42 5.41 -0.59 -10.37
N THR A 43 6.57 0.03 -10.20
CA THR A 43 6.70 1.48 -10.33
C THR A 43 6.80 1.89 -11.80
N LEU A 44 6.28 3.06 -12.19
CA LEU A 44 6.36 3.53 -13.59
C LEU A 44 7.81 3.65 -14.11
N GLU A 45 8.78 3.85 -13.21
CA GLU A 45 10.19 3.98 -13.55
C GLU A 45 10.83 2.64 -13.96
N GLN A 46 10.32 1.53 -13.44
CA GLN A 46 10.77 0.17 -13.77
C GLN A 46 10.29 -0.29 -15.15
N LEU A 47 9.23 0.34 -15.68
CA LEU A 47 8.72 0.01 -17.00
C LEU A 47 9.69 0.47 -18.11
N PRO A 48 9.81 -0.28 -19.21
CA PRO A 48 10.59 0.13 -20.36
C PRO A 48 10.21 1.53 -20.85
N LEU A 49 11.21 2.35 -21.14
CA LEU A 49 11.03 3.69 -21.68
C LEU A 49 11.19 3.68 -23.21
N ARG A 50 10.24 4.26 -23.91
CA ARG A 50 10.31 4.43 -25.36
C ARG A 50 11.03 5.73 -25.71
N GLU A 51 12.16 5.66 -26.41
CA GLU A 51 12.99 6.83 -26.77
C GLU A 51 12.29 7.86 -27.67
N VAL A 52 11.28 7.44 -28.44
CA VAL A 52 10.64 8.31 -29.45
C VAL A 52 9.77 9.39 -28.80
N ASP A 53 9.15 9.09 -27.67
CA ASP A 53 8.18 9.97 -27.00
C ASP A 53 8.21 9.89 -25.48
N ASN A 54 9.23 9.26 -24.90
CA ASN A 54 9.40 9.04 -23.47
C ASN A 54 8.19 8.37 -22.81
N ALA A 55 7.42 7.60 -23.58
CA ALA A 55 6.29 6.84 -23.05
C ALA A 55 6.80 5.60 -22.29
N ARG A 56 6.19 5.30 -21.15
CA ARG A 56 6.43 4.04 -20.42
C ARG A 56 5.57 2.94 -21.03
N VAL A 57 6.15 1.76 -21.22
CA VAL A 57 5.49 0.65 -21.89
C VAL A 57 4.98 -0.35 -20.85
N ILE A 58 3.67 -0.56 -20.81
CA ILE A 58 3.04 -1.59 -19.98
C ILE A 58 2.66 -2.77 -20.89
N ASN A 59 3.13 -3.96 -20.54
CA ASN A 59 2.66 -5.20 -21.14
C ASN A 59 1.67 -5.88 -20.19
N ALA A 60 0.44 -6.16 -20.67
CA ALA A 60 -0.58 -6.79 -19.85
C ALA A 60 -0.27 -8.24 -19.43
N ASN A 61 0.69 -8.89 -20.09
CA ASN A 61 1.11 -10.25 -19.74
C ASN A 61 2.18 -10.27 -18.64
N ASP A 62 3.02 -9.24 -18.56
CA ASP A 62 4.16 -9.20 -17.63
C ASP A 62 3.79 -8.52 -16.30
N HIS A 63 2.85 -7.58 -16.34
CA HIS A 63 2.50 -6.73 -15.21
C HIS A 63 1.00 -6.75 -14.95
N ALA A 64 0.64 -7.09 -13.71
CA ALA A 64 -0.74 -6.97 -13.24
C ALA A 64 -1.12 -5.48 -13.23
N ASN A 65 -2.10 -5.12 -14.06
CA ASN A 65 -2.51 -3.73 -14.21
C ASN A 65 -4.03 -3.57 -14.28
N LYS A 66 -4.51 -2.42 -13.82
CA LYS A 66 -5.89 -1.99 -13.99
C LYS A 66 -5.92 -0.56 -14.49
N LEU A 67 -6.39 -0.39 -15.72
CA LEU A 67 -6.47 0.90 -16.39
C LEU A 67 -7.87 1.50 -16.23
N THR A 68 -7.94 2.79 -15.89
CA THR A 68 -9.18 3.56 -15.81
C THR A 68 -9.14 4.71 -16.80
N TYR A 69 -9.96 4.65 -17.84
CA TYR A 69 -10.02 5.64 -18.92
C TYR A 69 -11.42 5.69 -19.56
N ASN A 70 -11.64 6.67 -20.43
CA ASN A 70 -12.83 6.72 -21.28
C ASN A 70 -12.78 5.61 -22.34
N PRO A 71 -13.79 4.73 -22.43
CA PRO A 71 -13.78 3.56 -23.32
C PRO A 71 -13.79 3.93 -24.81
N THR A 72 -14.05 5.19 -25.17
CA THR A 72 -14.05 5.66 -26.55
C THR A 72 -12.68 6.26 -26.91
N PRO A 73 -11.76 5.50 -27.52
CA PRO A 73 -10.46 6.05 -27.94
C PRO A 73 -10.62 7.00 -29.13
N ARG A 74 -9.74 8.01 -29.19
CA ARG A 74 -9.58 8.84 -30.39
C ARG A 74 -8.44 8.30 -31.24
N MET A 75 -8.74 7.95 -32.49
CA MET A 75 -7.72 7.59 -33.47
C MET A 75 -7.00 8.85 -33.97
N VAL A 76 -5.66 8.82 -33.98
CA VAL A 76 -4.79 9.92 -34.42
C VAL A 76 -3.62 9.35 -35.19
N TYR A 77 -3.21 10.04 -36.26
CA TYR A 77 -2.00 9.75 -37.02
C TYR A 77 -0.92 10.78 -36.67
N ILE A 78 0.27 10.31 -36.34
CA ILE A 78 1.40 11.17 -35.95
C ILE A 78 2.53 10.95 -36.92
N LYS A 79 3.04 12.04 -37.51
CA LYS A 79 4.24 11.99 -38.34
C LYS A 79 5.48 12.01 -37.46
N ARG A 80 6.26 10.93 -37.46
CA ARG A 80 7.51 10.82 -36.68
C ARG A 80 8.70 11.13 -37.58
N LYS A 81 9.28 12.33 -37.42
CA LYS A 81 10.51 12.71 -38.14
C LYS A 81 11.70 11.83 -37.75
N SER A 82 11.79 11.42 -36.48
CA SER A 82 12.89 10.60 -35.94
C SER A 82 12.98 9.18 -36.50
N ARG A 83 11.92 8.65 -37.10
CA ARG A 83 11.86 7.30 -37.71
C ARG A 83 11.69 7.42 -39.23
N GLY A 84 12.49 8.25 -39.88
CA GLY A 84 12.51 8.37 -41.34
C GLY A 84 11.20 8.87 -41.96
N ASN A 85 10.52 9.84 -41.31
CA ASN A 85 9.22 10.38 -41.73
C ASN A 85 8.04 9.40 -41.74
N GLY A 86 8.13 8.27 -41.03
CA GLY A 86 7.02 7.33 -40.88
C GLY A 86 5.78 7.93 -40.22
N ILE A 87 4.61 7.42 -40.60
CA ILE A 87 3.31 7.77 -40.00
C ILE A 87 2.96 6.70 -38.97
N GLU A 88 2.76 7.10 -37.71
CA GLU A 88 2.38 6.24 -36.61
C GLU A 88 0.89 6.40 -36.30
N LYS A 89 0.14 5.29 -36.34
CA LYS A 89 -1.25 5.25 -35.91
C LYS A 89 -1.33 5.05 -34.39
N GLN A 90 -2.12 5.88 -33.71
CA GLN A 90 -2.36 5.82 -32.27
C GLN A 90 -3.85 5.85 -31.95
N TYR A 91 -4.27 4.97 -31.06
CA TYR A 91 -5.57 4.99 -30.38
C TYR A 91 -5.36 5.60 -29.00
N ARG A 92 -5.76 6.87 -28.81
CA ARG A 92 -5.53 7.62 -27.57
C ARG A 92 -6.72 7.49 -26.62
N TYR A 93 -6.44 7.04 -25.41
CA TYR A 93 -7.41 6.89 -24.32
C TYR A 93 -7.26 8.06 -23.35
N LYS A 94 -8.40 8.66 -23.00
CA LYS A 94 -8.46 9.90 -22.22
C LYS A 94 -8.99 9.64 -20.80
N CYS A 95 -8.66 10.54 -19.89
CA CYS A 95 -9.27 10.59 -18.56
C CYS A 95 -10.79 10.80 -18.67
N ARG A 96 -11.55 10.12 -17.80
CA ARG A 96 -13.02 10.23 -17.75
C ARG A 96 -13.52 11.59 -17.27
N SER A 97 -12.72 12.32 -16.48
CA SER A 97 -13.14 13.60 -15.88
C SER A 97 -12.63 14.83 -16.63
N CYS A 98 -11.32 14.94 -16.89
CA CYS A 98 -10.73 16.13 -17.52
C CYS A 98 -10.39 15.95 -19.00
N THR A 99 -10.64 14.78 -19.58
CA THR A 99 -10.33 14.43 -20.99
C THR A 99 -8.84 14.48 -21.39
N LEU A 100 -7.93 14.60 -20.43
CA LEU A 100 -6.48 14.52 -20.65
C LEU A 100 -6.11 13.16 -21.27
N PRO A 101 -5.32 13.11 -22.36
CA PRO A 101 -4.78 11.86 -22.90
C PRO A 101 -3.85 11.18 -21.89
N LEU A 102 -4.17 9.95 -21.51
CA LEU A 102 -3.42 9.18 -20.51
C LEU A 102 -2.58 8.08 -21.16
N TYR A 103 -3.22 7.35 -22.08
CA TYR A 103 -2.64 6.16 -22.70
C TYR A 103 -2.80 6.23 -24.20
N TYR A 104 -1.99 5.45 -24.90
CA TYR A 104 -2.28 5.09 -26.27
C TYR A 104 -1.90 3.65 -26.57
N ARG A 105 -2.48 3.12 -27.65
CA ARG A 105 -2.15 1.83 -28.23
C ARG A 105 -2.00 1.96 -29.74
N HIS A 106 -1.28 1.02 -30.36
CA HIS A 106 -1.16 0.96 -31.81
C HIS A 106 -2.34 0.24 -32.47
N SER A 107 -2.90 -0.75 -31.79
CA SER A 107 -4.17 -1.40 -32.10
C SER A 107 -5.06 -1.41 -30.84
N PRO A 108 -6.39 -1.40 -30.98
CA PRO A 108 -7.27 -1.42 -29.81
C PRO A 108 -7.11 -2.71 -28.99
N ASP A 109 -6.81 -3.82 -29.65
CA ASP A 109 -6.72 -5.16 -29.08
C ASP A 109 -5.31 -5.54 -28.59
N SER A 110 -4.32 -4.63 -28.68
CA SER A 110 -2.97 -4.94 -28.21
C SER A 110 -2.90 -5.04 -26.68
N HIS A 111 -2.17 -6.05 -26.21
CA HIS A 111 -1.78 -6.19 -24.79
C HIS A 111 -0.77 -5.13 -24.34
N VAL A 112 -0.08 -4.49 -25.30
CA VAL A 112 0.86 -3.41 -25.02
C VAL A 112 0.13 -2.07 -24.94
N THR A 113 0.30 -1.37 -23.82
CA THR A 113 -0.25 -0.04 -23.58
C THR A 113 0.87 0.93 -23.26
N PHE A 114 0.88 2.07 -23.95
CA PHE A 114 1.87 3.12 -23.72
C PHE A 114 1.26 4.19 -22.82
N VAL A 115 1.93 4.48 -21.72
CA VAL A 115 1.60 5.58 -20.80
C VAL A 115 2.25 6.85 -21.32
N MET A 116 1.45 7.90 -21.53
CA MET A 116 1.99 9.19 -21.95
C MET A 116 2.87 9.78 -20.85
N SER A 117 4.01 10.35 -21.26
CA SER A 117 4.94 11.04 -20.36
C SER A 117 4.21 12.11 -19.56
N ASN A 118 4.43 12.14 -18.24
CA ASN A 118 3.88 13.13 -17.31
C ASN A 118 2.34 13.22 -17.28
N ALA A 119 1.62 12.18 -17.71
CA ALA A 119 0.16 12.12 -17.63
C ALA A 119 -0.36 11.64 -16.26
N LEU A 120 0.50 10.97 -15.48
CA LEU A 120 0.17 10.31 -14.22
C LEU A 120 1.10 10.76 -13.08
N ILE A 121 0.56 10.84 -11.88
CA ILE A 121 1.25 11.14 -10.62
C ILE A 121 0.94 10.06 -9.57
N ARG A 122 1.90 9.74 -8.69
CA ARG A 122 1.69 8.75 -7.62
C ARG A 122 0.90 9.33 -6.44
N ASN A 123 1.26 10.54 -6.01
CA ASN A 123 0.66 11.18 -4.84
C ASN A 123 -0.53 12.04 -5.27
N LYS A 124 -1.67 11.86 -4.61
CA LYS A 124 -2.88 12.65 -4.87
C LYS A 124 -2.68 14.07 -4.32
N GLY A 125 -2.68 15.08 -5.19
CA GLY A 125 -2.58 16.49 -4.79
C GLY A 125 -1.19 17.12 -4.90
N GLU A 126 -0.15 16.38 -5.29
CA GLU A 126 1.12 17.00 -5.69
C GLU A 126 1.02 17.57 -7.10
N SER A 127 1.46 18.81 -7.27
CA SER A 127 1.59 19.39 -8.61
C SER A 127 2.82 18.77 -9.30
N PRO A 128 2.76 18.52 -10.63
CA PRO A 128 3.93 18.05 -11.38
C PRO A 128 5.16 18.97 -11.24
N LEU A 129 4.92 20.26 -11.03
CA LEU A 129 5.98 21.25 -10.82
C LEU A 129 6.75 20.98 -9.51
N THR A 130 6.04 20.62 -8.44
CA THR A 130 6.63 20.30 -7.13
C THR A 130 7.51 19.05 -7.20
N GLN A 131 7.14 18.05 -8.02
CA GLN A 131 7.95 16.85 -8.20
C GLN A 131 9.26 17.13 -8.94
N LEU A 132 9.24 18.00 -9.95
CA LEU A 132 10.47 18.41 -10.66
C LEU A 132 11.43 19.15 -9.73
N LEU A 133 10.93 20.13 -8.97
CA LEU A 133 11.71 20.91 -8.00
C LEU A 133 12.33 20.02 -6.90
N ASN A 134 11.59 19.00 -6.43
CA ASN A 134 12.08 18.09 -5.40
C ASN A 134 13.07 17.03 -5.92
N SER A 135 13.10 16.79 -7.24
CA SER A 135 14.03 15.83 -7.84
C SER A 135 15.45 16.40 -7.99
N GLU A 136 15.58 17.73 -8.13
CA GLU A 136 16.87 18.41 -8.27
C GLU A 136 17.67 18.45 -6.95
N THR A 137 17.01 18.37 -5.80
CA THR A 137 17.69 18.40 -4.48
C THR A 137 18.34 17.08 -4.08
N LYS A 138 18.11 15.98 -4.83
CA LYS A 138 18.78 14.67 -4.61
C LYS A 138 20.00 14.45 -5.53
N GLY A 139 20.30 15.36 -6.44
CA GLY A 139 21.49 15.34 -7.28
C GLY A 139 22.68 15.99 -6.59
N SER A 140 23.56 15.18 -5.99
CA SER A 140 24.82 15.63 -5.38
C SER A 140 25.74 16.32 -6.42
N PHE A 141 25.82 17.65 -6.38
CA PHE A 141 26.98 18.40 -6.85
C PHE A 141 27.57 19.18 -5.66
N LYS A 142 28.66 18.63 -5.11
CA LYS A 142 29.54 19.35 -4.18
C LYS A 142 30.42 20.32 -4.98
N VAL A 143 30.35 21.61 -4.68
CA VAL A 143 31.39 22.59 -5.03
C VAL A 143 31.84 23.26 -3.72
N PRO A 144 33.15 23.43 -3.47
CA PRO A 144 33.65 23.91 -2.19
C PRO A 144 33.48 25.43 -2.02
N ALA A 145 33.58 25.83 -0.75
CA ALA A 145 33.19 27.12 -0.19
C ALA A 145 34.02 28.34 -0.64
N ALA A 146 33.38 29.51 -0.57
CA ALA A 146 34.00 30.78 -0.18
C ALA A 146 33.03 31.57 0.72
N LYS A 147 33.48 31.95 1.93
CA LYS A 147 32.79 32.88 2.85
C LYS A 147 32.90 34.32 2.29
N PRO A 148 32.00 35.27 2.65
CA PRO A 148 32.24 36.04 3.88
C PRO A 148 30.98 36.49 4.68
N ALA A 149 31.24 36.71 5.98
CA ALA A 149 30.72 37.72 6.90
C ALA A 149 29.23 37.78 7.31
N THR A 150 29.03 37.44 8.59
CA THR A 150 27.99 37.82 9.57
C THR A 150 27.87 39.35 9.77
N PRO A 151 26.77 39.91 10.35
CA PRO A 151 26.43 39.70 11.77
C PRO A 151 24.95 39.67 12.22
N ALA A 152 24.80 39.01 13.39
CA ALA A 152 23.94 39.31 14.54
C ALA A 152 22.42 39.01 14.52
N GLY A 153 22.01 38.04 15.35
CA GLY A 153 20.67 37.85 15.90
C GLY A 153 20.50 36.44 16.53
N PRO A 154 20.01 36.25 17.77
CA PRO A 154 20.26 35.03 18.56
C PRO A 154 19.01 34.17 18.85
N ASP A 155 19.05 32.87 18.54
CA ASP A 155 18.21 31.81 19.13
C ASP A 155 18.81 30.43 18.81
N ASP A 156 19.54 29.87 19.76
CA ASP A 156 19.16 28.74 20.65
C ASP A 156 19.37 27.36 20.01
N SER A 157 20.48 26.75 20.44
CA SER A 157 21.11 25.55 19.92
C SER A 157 20.58 24.29 20.60
N GLY A 158 19.86 23.45 19.86
CA GLY A 158 19.65 22.04 20.21
C GLY A 158 20.91 21.22 19.95
N ILE A 159 21.64 20.87 21.01
CA ILE A 159 22.80 19.98 20.96
C ILE A 159 22.29 18.54 20.85
N VAL A 160 22.66 17.85 19.77
CA VAL A 160 22.52 16.40 19.61
C VAL A 160 23.92 15.79 19.55
N ASP A 161 24.22 14.85 20.45
CA ASP A 161 25.44 14.05 20.38
C ASP A 161 25.22 12.76 19.58
N ALA A 162 26.23 12.36 18.82
CA ALA A 162 26.21 11.28 17.83
C ALA A 162 26.14 9.84 18.40
N SER A 163 25.49 9.62 19.56
CA SER A 163 25.44 8.28 20.19
C SER A 163 24.11 7.87 20.84
N GLY A 164 23.00 8.55 20.54
CA GLY A 164 21.64 7.99 20.77
C GLY A 164 21.25 7.71 22.23
N LYS A 165 21.79 8.47 23.20
CA LYS A 165 21.35 8.36 24.61
C LYS A 165 20.46 9.55 25.00
N LYS A 166 19.29 9.25 25.55
CA LYS A 166 18.23 10.20 25.97
C LYS A 166 18.80 11.19 27.02
N VAL A 167 18.70 12.50 26.75
CA VAL A 167 19.11 13.59 27.65
C VAL A 167 17.87 14.08 28.40
N VAL A 168 17.86 13.97 29.73
CA VAL A 168 16.75 14.44 30.58
C VAL A 168 17.09 15.84 31.10
N VAL A 169 16.29 16.85 30.75
CA VAL A 169 16.52 18.24 31.16
C VAL A 169 15.71 18.55 32.41
N THR A 170 16.41 18.83 33.52
CA THR A 170 15.82 19.29 34.78
C THR A 170 16.07 20.80 34.92
N ARG A 171 15.02 21.62 34.79
CA ARG A 171 15.14 23.07 34.97
C ARG A 171 14.60 23.48 36.34
N HIS A 172 15.48 23.89 37.24
CA HIS A 172 15.10 24.48 38.52
C HIS A 172 14.84 25.98 38.35
N THR A 173 13.65 26.45 38.73
CA THR A 173 13.33 27.89 38.74
C THR A 173 13.05 28.31 40.19
N LYS A 174 13.71 29.40 40.64
CA LYS A 174 13.55 29.95 41.99
C LYS A 174 12.95 31.35 41.89
N ASN A 175 11.73 31.55 42.36
CA ASN A 175 11.16 32.87 42.60
C ASN A 175 10.65 32.94 44.06
N MET A 176 11.27 33.85 44.82
CA MET A 176 10.90 34.24 46.19
C MET A 176 10.58 33.07 47.14
N GLY A 177 11.56 32.20 47.38
CA GLY A 177 11.57 31.30 48.55
C GLY A 177 10.72 30.03 48.47
N LYS A 178 10.06 29.74 47.35
CA LYS A 178 9.40 28.44 47.12
C LYS A 178 10.05 27.73 45.94
N PHE A 179 10.63 26.55 46.20
CA PHE A 179 11.27 25.72 45.18
C PHE A 179 10.24 24.75 44.59
N SER A 180 9.91 24.91 43.32
CA SER A 180 9.26 23.86 42.54
C SER A 180 10.22 23.36 41.46
N SER A 181 10.44 22.06 41.43
CA SER A 181 11.13 21.36 40.34
C SER A 181 10.07 20.67 39.48
N VAL A 182 10.03 21.01 38.19
CA VAL A 182 9.17 20.32 37.22
C VAL A 182 10.08 19.47 36.35
N THR A 183 9.95 18.16 36.46
CA THR A 183 10.63 17.17 35.64
C THR A 183 9.66 16.72 34.55
N VAL A 184 9.97 17.02 33.29
CA VAL A 184 9.22 16.47 32.15
C VAL A 184 9.99 15.25 31.65
N SER A 185 9.49 14.06 31.96
CA SER A 185 9.96 12.81 31.35
C SER A 185 9.03 12.46 30.19
N THR A 186 9.59 12.01 29.08
CA THR A 186 8.84 11.43 27.95
C THR A 186 8.17 10.14 28.42
N ILE A 187 6.83 10.11 28.42
CA ILE A 187 6.00 8.98 28.88
C ILE A 187 5.62 8.02 27.74
N ASP A 188 6.27 8.19 26.58
CA ASP A 188 5.88 7.58 25.31
C ASP A 188 5.92 6.04 25.31
N GLU A 189 6.67 5.39 26.21
CA GLU A 189 6.70 3.92 26.31
C GLU A 189 5.52 3.32 27.11
N GLU A 190 4.82 4.09 27.95
CA GLU A 190 3.64 3.60 28.71
C GLU A 190 2.32 3.82 27.94
N GLU A 191 2.23 4.88 27.12
CA GLU A 191 1.06 5.12 26.27
C GLU A 191 0.90 4.08 25.14
N ASP A 192 2.00 3.71 24.47
CA ASP A 192 1.97 2.71 23.39
C ASP A 192 1.55 1.32 23.90
N GLU A 193 1.91 0.96 25.14
CA GLU A 193 1.55 -0.32 25.76
C GLU A 193 0.07 -0.37 26.14
N ILE A 194 -0.51 0.77 26.56
CA ILE A 194 -1.93 0.89 26.86
C ILE A 194 -2.76 0.87 25.57
N GLU A 195 -2.32 1.57 24.52
CA GLU A 195 -3.02 1.61 23.23
C GLU A 195 -3.03 0.21 22.57
N ALA A 196 -1.91 -0.51 22.60
CA ALA A 196 -1.84 -1.88 22.10
C ALA A 196 -2.81 -2.82 22.84
N ARG A 197 -2.95 -2.63 24.15
CA ARG A 197 -3.88 -3.40 24.99
C ARG A 197 -5.34 -3.12 24.65
N GLU A 198 -5.69 -1.85 24.46
CA GLU A 198 -7.04 -1.43 24.07
C GLU A 198 -7.43 -1.94 22.68
N ILE A 199 -6.48 -1.92 21.74
CA ILE A 199 -6.67 -2.48 20.39
C ILE A 199 -6.94 -3.98 20.46
N ALA A 200 -6.15 -4.74 21.24
CA ALA A 200 -6.33 -6.19 21.38
C ALA A 200 -7.72 -6.55 21.96
N ASP A 201 -8.19 -5.83 22.99
CA ASP A 201 -9.50 -6.05 23.59
C ASP A 201 -10.65 -5.71 22.63
N SER A 202 -10.48 -4.69 21.77
CA SER A 202 -11.43 -4.32 20.71
C SER A 202 -11.56 -5.44 19.66
N TYR A 203 -10.43 -5.99 19.19
CA TYR A 203 -10.45 -7.12 18.24
C TYR A 203 -11.05 -8.39 18.86
N ALA A 204 -10.76 -8.68 20.13
CA ALA A 204 -11.33 -9.84 20.83
C ALA A 204 -12.86 -9.73 20.98
N ASN A 205 -13.38 -8.53 21.24
CA ASN A 205 -14.82 -8.29 21.31
C ASN A 205 -15.49 -8.40 19.93
N ASN A 206 -14.88 -7.86 18.89
CA ASN A 206 -15.38 -8.00 17.52
C ASN A 206 -15.42 -9.47 17.07
N ALA A 207 -14.41 -10.27 17.42
CA ALA A 207 -14.38 -11.70 17.14
C ALA A 207 -15.55 -12.46 17.82
N ARG A 208 -15.82 -12.19 19.10
CA ARG A 208 -16.96 -12.78 19.83
C ARG A 208 -18.32 -12.39 19.24
N ILE A 209 -18.43 -11.15 18.75
CA ILE A 209 -19.65 -10.67 18.11
C ILE A 209 -19.87 -11.40 16.78
N ILE A 210 -18.82 -11.55 15.98
CA ILE A 210 -18.86 -12.29 14.70
C ILE A 210 -19.20 -13.76 14.95
N GLU A 211 -18.59 -14.40 15.94
CA GLU A 211 -18.88 -15.79 16.33
C GLU A 211 -20.35 -15.97 16.73
N LYS A 212 -20.90 -15.09 17.57
CA LYS A 212 -22.32 -15.12 17.96
C LYS A 212 -23.25 -14.89 16.76
N GLN A 213 -22.86 -14.03 15.82
CA GLN A 213 -23.62 -13.83 14.58
C GLN A 213 -23.55 -15.07 13.67
N LEU A 214 -22.40 -15.74 13.61
CA LEU A 214 -22.21 -16.97 12.84
C LEU A 214 -23.05 -18.12 13.41
N GLN A 215 -23.09 -18.27 14.74
CA GLN A 215 -23.92 -19.25 15.43
C GLN A 215 -25.41 -18.96 15.24
N ARG A 216 -25.83 -17.69 15.29
CA ARG A 216 -27.23 -17.29 15.04
C ARG A 216 -27.66 -17.47 13.58
N LYS A 217 -26.74 -17.33 12.62
CA LYS A 217 -26.98 -17.57 11.19
C LYS A 217 -26.92 -19.05 10.78
N GLY A 218 -26.81 -19.98 11.73
CA GLY A 218 -27.00 -21.41 11.48
C GLY A 218 -25.84 -22.12 10.77
N GLY A 219 -24.60 -21.62 10.92
CA GLY A 219 -23.41 -22.28 10.37
C GLY A 219 -23.02 -23.52 11.17
N LYS A 220 -23.50 -24.70 10.76
CA LYS A 220 -22.97 -25.99 11.21
C LYS A 220 -21.57 -26.16 10.61
N LEU A 221 -20.52 -25.97 11.42
CA LEU A 221 -19.19 -26.51 11.12
C LEU A 221 -19.24 -28.02 11.41
N SER A 222 -19.86 -28.76 10.51
CA SER A 222 -19.59 -30.18 10.36
C SER A 222 -18.76 -30.33 9.10
N ASP A 223 -17.58 -30.93 9.27
CA ASP A 223 -16.79 -31.59 8.23
C ASP A 223 -15.69 -30.77 7.55
N VAL A 224 -14.56 -30.57 8.26
CA VAL A 224 -13.23 -30.82 7.67
C VAL A 224 -12.35 -31.44 8.77
N GLY A 225 -12.65 -32.68 9.12
CA GLY A 225 -11.75 -33.54 9.87
C GLY A 225 -10.77 -34.23 8.92
N ILE A 226 -9.48 -34.08 9.23
CA ILE A 226 -8.43 -35.13 9.24
C ILE A 226 -8.59 -36.23 8.16
N LYS A 227 -7.78 -36.15 7.10
CA LYS A 227 -7.45 -37.31 6.24
C LYS A 227 -6.09 -37.86 6.63
N THR A 228 -6.08 -38.86 7.52
CA THR A 228 -4.98 -39.82 7.64
C THR A 228 -5.19 -40.91 6.59
N LYS A 229 -4.17 -41.15 5.76
CA LYS A 229 -4.11 -42.28 4.81
C LYS A 229 -4.05 -43.60 5.58
N THR A 230 -5.00 -44.52 5.36
CA THR A 230 -4.78 -45.98 5.24
C THR A 230 -5.94 -46.60 4.46
N GLU A 231 -5.64 -47.68 3.73
CA GLU A 231 -6.36 -48.31 2.63
C GLU A 231 -7.52 -49.25 3.05
N ASP A 232 -8.30 -49.64 2.03
CA ASP A 232 -9.13 -50.86 1.89
C ASP A 232 -10.56 -50.91 2.47
N ALA A 233 -11.59 -50.74 1.60
CA ALA A 233 -12.88 -51.48 1.56
C ALA A 233 -13.95 -50.81 0.63
N PRO A 234 -14.86 -51.56 -0.02
CA PRO A 234 -15.63 -51.16 -1.22
C PRO A 234 -16.92 -50.34 -0.96
N PRO A 235 -17.51 -49.67 -1.98
CA PRO A 235 -18.56 -48.67 -1.80
C PRO A 235 -19.96 -49.27 -1.56
N PRO A 236 -20.74 -48.81 -0.55
CA PRO A 236 -22.13 -49.23 -0.38
C PRO A 236 -23.11 -48.45 -1.27
N GLN A 237 -24.15 -49.18 -1.67
CA GLN A 237 -25.08 -48.93 -2.78
C GLN A 237 -26.13 -47.84 -2.48
N LYS A 238 -26.52 -47.09 -3.54
CA LYS A 238 -27.60 -46.08 -3.51
C LYS A 238 -28.96 -46.77 -3.33
N LYS A 239 -29.68 -46.48 -2.24
CA LYS A 239 -31.11 -46.81 -2.10
C LYS A 239 -31.97 -45.70 -2.68
N GLN A 240 -32.84 -46.09 -3.61
CA GLN A 240 -33.80 -45.28 -4.34
C GLN A 240 -34.87 -44.72 -3.38
N ARG A 241 -35.10 -43.40 -3.39
CA ARG A 241 -36.16 -42.74 -2.62
C ARG A 241 -37.52 -43.11 -3.22
N GLY A 242 -38.33 -43.85 -2.46
CA GLY A 242 -39.76 -44.04 -2.75
C GLY A 242 -40.55 -42.76 -2.50
N THR A 243 -41.50 -42.48 -3.40
CA THR A 243 -42.52 -41.43 -3.26
C THR A 243 -43.72 -41.99 -2.49
N LEU A 244 -44.16 -41.30 -1.43
CA LEU A 244 -45.36 -41.63 -0.68
C LEU A 244 -46.54 -40.79 -1.20
N LEU A 245 -47.37 -41.40 -2.05
CA LEU A 245 -48.76 -41.01 -2.31
C LEU A 245 -49.65 -42.13 -1.75
N GLU A 246 -50.54 -41.75 -0.82
CA GLU A 246 -51.78 -42.40 -0.34
C GLU A 246 -52.01 -43.91 -0.58
N ARG A 247 -52.03 -44.71 0.49
CA ARG A 247 -53.26 -45.16 1.19
C ARG A 247 -52.92 -46.09 2.36
#